data_AF-A0A3Q0HAR9-F1
#
_entry.id   AF-A0A3Q0HAR9-F1
#
_cell.length_a   1.000
_cell.length_b   1.000
_cell.length_c   1.000
_cell.angle_alpha   90.00
_cell.angle_beta   90.00
_cell.angle_gamma   90.00
#
_symmetry.space_group_name_H-M   'P 1'
#
loop_
_entity.id
_entity.type
_entity.pdbx_description
1 polymer ?
#
loop_
_entity_poly.entity_id
_entity_poly.type
_entity_poly.pdbx_seq_one_letter_code
_entity_poly.pdbx_strand_id
1 'polypeptide(L)'
;MSARCCGALLALVSLACLAEGGYYGLNMFAVQTAQPDPCYDEHGLPRRCIPDFVNSAFGKEVRASSTCGRPPARYCVLSEKGEERLRTCHLCNASEPRRAHPPAFLTDLNNPHNLTCWQSESFVQHPHNVTLTLALGKKFEVTYVSLQFCSPRPESMAIYKSMDYGRSWVPFQFYSTQCRKM
;
A
#
# COMPACT_ATOMS: atom_id res chain seq x y z
N MET A 1 -10.51 -1.06 -67.77
CA MET A 1 -10.29 0.29 -68.34
C MET A 1 -8.89 0.70 -67.92
N SER A 2 -7.82 0.68 -68.71
CA SER A 2 -7.60 0.94 -70.13
C SER A 2 -6.64 -0.10 -70.71
N ALA A 3 -6.88 -0.52 -71.95
CA ALA A 3 -6.17 -1.57 -72.66
C ALA A 3 -5.21 -0.99 -73.70
N ARG A 4 -4.03 -1.59 -73.86
CA ARG A 4 -3.24 -1.52 -75.09
C ARG A 4 -2.86 -2.93 -75.49
N CYS A 5 -3.31 -3.32 -76.68
CA CYS A 5 -3.16 -4.64 -77.29
C CYS A 5 -2.23 -4.48 -78.51
N CYS A 6 -1.23 -5.35 -78.66
CA CYS A 6 -0.49 -5.64 -79.89
C CYS A 6 0.05 -7.07 -79.71
N GLY A 7 -0.66 -8.10 -80.18
CA GLY A 7 -0.36 -8.87 -81.42
C GLY A 7 0.86 -9.80 -81.23
N ALA A 8 0.87 -11.12 -81.48
CA ALA A 8 -0.08 -12.12 -81.96
C ALA A 8 0.53 -13.55 -81.74
N LEU A 9 -0.30 -14.59 -81.49
CA LEU A 9 -0.15 -16.05 -81.81
C LEU A 9 1.07 -16.82 -81.21
N LEU A 10 1.04 -18.06 -80.67
CA LEU A 10 0.13 -19.22 -80.61
C LEU A 10 0.60 -20.23 -79.52
N ALA A 11 -0.36 -20.99 -78.96
CA ALA A 11 -0.33 -22.39 -78.50
C ALA A 11 0.43 -22.87 -77.22
N LEU A 12 -0.39 -23.25 -76.22
CA LEU A 12 -0.46 -24.50 -75.43
C LEU A 12 0.83 -25.20 -74.94
N VAL A 13 0.95 -25.43 -73.61
CA VAL A 13 1.01 -26.75 -72.91
C VAL A 13 1.32 -26.57 -71.41
N SER A 14 0.79 -27.51 -70.63
CA SER A 14 0.53 -27.66 -69.20
C SER A 14 1.69 -27.89 -68.21
N LEU A 15 1.34 -27.67 -66.92
CA LEU A 15 1.85 -28.28 -65.65
C LEU A 15 3.23 -27.85 -65.10
N ALA A 16 3.24 -27.23 -63.91
CA ALA A 16 4.05 -27.67 -62.75
C ALA A 16 3.79 -26.86 -61.45
N CYS A 17 3.37 -27.59 -60.42
CA CYS A 17 3.68 -27.50 -58.98
C CYS A 17 3.36 -26.25 -58.13
N LEU A 18 2.40 -26.47 -57.23
CA LEU A 18 2.25 -25.83 -55.91
C LEU A 18 3.50 -26.08 -55.03
N ALA A 19 3.92 -25.06 -54.28
CA ALA A 19 4.66 -25.24 -53.04
C ALA A 19 4.30 -24.13 -52.05
N GLU A 20 3.86 -24.57 -50.87
CA GLU A 20 3.32 -23.82 -49.75
C GLU A 20 4.41 -23.08 -48.96
N GLY A 21 4.01 -22.04 -48.23
CA GLY A 21 4.89 -21.35 -47.29
C GLY A 21 4.20 -20.25 -46.50
N GLY A 22 3.01 -20.52 -45.95
CA GLY A 22 2.32 -19.62 -45.03
C GLY A 22 3.04 -19.54 -43.69
N TYR A 23 3.72 -18.41 -43.43
CA TYR A 23 4.21 -18.05 -42.10
C TYR A 23 3.03 -17.70 -41.19
N TYR A 24 2.43 -18.72 -40.56
CA TYR A 24 1.62 -18.52 -39.37
C TYR A 24 2.56 -18.19 -38.21
N GLY A 25 2.74 -16.90 -37.96
CA GLY A 25 3.30 -16.41 -36.70
C GLY A 25 2.38 -16.87 -35.57
N LEU A 26 2.77 -17.94 -34.88
CA LEU A 26 2.19 -18.36 -33.62
C LEU A 26 2.33 -17.21 -32.62
N ASN A 27 1.19 -16.60 -32.30
CA ASN A 27 1.08 -15.59 -31.27
C ASN A 27 1.36 -16.27 -29.92
N MET A 28 2.54 -16.06 -29.35
CA MET A 28 2.98 -16.60 -28.04
C MET A 28 2.24 -15.98 -26.84
N PHE A 29 1.08 -15.35 -27.07
CA PHE A 29 0.18 -14.87 -26.02
C PHE A 29 -1.01 -15.82 -25.87
N ALA A 30 -0.72 -17.12 -25.72
CA ALA A 30 -1.70 -18.08 -25.27
C ALA A 30 -1.86 -17.97 -23.75
N VAL A 31 -3.03 -17.47 -23.34
CA VAL A 31 -3.69 -17.76 -22.07
C VAL A 31 -2.93 -17.26 -20.83
N GLN A 32 -3.21 -16.02 -20.43
CA GLN A 32 -3.36 -15.78 -18.98
C GLN A 32 -4.48 -16.72 -18.54
N THR A 33 -4.14 -17.82 -17.89
CA THR A 33 -5.14 -18.67 -17.24
C THR A 33 -5.84 -17.77 -16.25
N ALA A 34 -7.08 -17.39 -16.58
CA ALA A 34 -7.99 -16.86 -15.59
C ALA A 34 -7.97 -17.88 -14.45
N GLN A 35 -7.46 -17.46 -13.28
CA GLN A 35 -7.38 -18.35 -12.14
C GLN A 35 -8.78 -18.95 -11.95
N PRO A 36 -8.92 -20.30 -11.89
CA PRO A 36 -10.23 -20.92 -11.71
C PRO A 36 -10.86 -20.35 -10.45
N ASP A 37 -12.16 -20.06 -10.51
CA ASP A 37 -12.87 -19.40 -9.42
C ASP A 37 -12.70 -20.21 -8.12
N PRO A 38 -12.03 -19.66 -7.08
CA PRO A 38 -11.77 -20.39 -5.84
C PRO A 38 -13.06 -20.74 -5.09
N CYS A 39 -14.21 -20.15 -5.43
CA CYS A 39 -15.50 -20.41 -4.79
C CYS A 39 -16.22 -21.68 -5.31
N TYR A 40 -15.70 -22.33 -6.36
CA TYR A 40 -16.24 -23.57 -6.89
C TYR A 40 -15.18 -24.68 -6.89
N ASP A 41 -15.61 -25.93 -6.78
CA ASP A 41 -14.74 -27.10 -6.98
C ASP A 41 -14.68 -27.51 -8.47
N GLU A 42 -13.88 -28.55 -8.77
CA GLU A 42 -13.71 -29.07 -10.15
C GLU A 42 -15.02 -29.59 -10.78
N HIS A 43 -16.04 -29.89 -9.96
CA HIS A 43 -17.35 -30.37 -10.40
C HIS A 43 -18.38 -29.23 -10.49
N GLY A 44 -17.98 -27.99 -10.23
CA GLY A 44 -18.86 -26.82 -10.23
C GLY A 44 -19.75 -26.71 -8.99
N LEU A 45 -19.47 -27.46 -7.91
CA LEU A 45 -20.19 -27.33 -6.65
C LEU A 45 -19.62 -26.16 -5.83
N PRO A 46 -20.48 -25.39 -5.14
CA PRO A 46 -20.03 -24.25 -4.35
C PRO A 46 -19.24 -24.70 -3.11
N ARG A 47 -18.11 -24.03 -2.84
CA ARG A 47 -17.29 -24.22 -1.65
C ARG A 47 -16.98 -22.89 -0.96
N ARG A 48 -16.52 -22.93 0.30
CA ARG A 48 -16.13 -21.73 1.03
C ARG A 48 -14.86 -21.13 0.43
N CYS A 49 -14.96 -19.90 -0.06
CA CYS A 49 -13.83 -19.06 -0.43
C CYS A 49 -13.69 -17.90 0.56
N ILE A 50 -12.45 -17.51 0.84
CA ILE A 50 -12.11 -16.33 1.64
C ILE A 50 -11.16 -15.45 0.82
N PRO A 51 -11.27 -14.12 0.89
CA PRO A 51 -10.32 -13.23 0.24
C PRO A 51 -8.91 -13.44 0.79
N ASP A 52 -7.91 -13.04 -0.01
CA ASP A 52 -6.52 -13.10 0.39
C ASP A 52 -6.21 -12.23 1.61
N PHE A 53 -5.20 -12.65 2.36
CA PHE A 53 -4.69 -11.89 3.49
C PHE A 53 -3.88 -10.69 2.98
N VAL A 54 -4.32 -9.47 3.32
CA VAL A 54 -3.69 -8.23 2.85
C VAL A 54 -3.49 -7.22 3.97
N ASN A 55 -2.49 -6.36 3.81
CA ASN A 55 -2.38 -5.14 4.61
C ASN A 55 -3.44 -4.13 4.15
N SER A 56 -4.59 -4.12 4.84
CA SER A 56 -5.71 -3.22 4.53
C SER A 56 -5.41 -1.72 4.74
N ALA A 57 -4.30 -1.39 5.41
CA ALA A 57 -3.85 -0.01 5.62
C ALA A 57 -2.95 0.51 4.49
N PHE A 58 -2.35 -0.36 3.69
CA PHE A 58 -1.36 0.05 2.69
C PHE A 58 -1.94 1.05 1.68
N GLY A 59 -1.24 2.17 1.49
CA GLY A 59 -1.64 3.25 0.59
C GLY A 59 -2.90 4.03 1.00
N LYS A 60 -3.47 3.78 2.18
CA LYS A 60 -4.65 4.49 2.67
C LYS A 60 -4.25 5.76 3.41
N GLU A 61 -5.01 6.82 3.23
CA GLU A 61 -4.80 8.06 3.99
C GLU A 61 -5.18 7.88 5.46
N VAL A 62 -4.25 8.21 6.37
CA VAL A 62 -4.47 8.22 7.81
C VAL A 62 -4.70 9.65 8.28
N ARG A 63 -5.81 9.89 8.97
CA ARG A 63 -6.10 11.18 9.60
C ARG A 63 -5.42 11.23 10.97
N ALA A 64 -4.42 12.08 11.10
CA ALA A 64 -3.73 12.36 12.37
C ALA A 64 -4.28 13.64 13.03
N SER A 65 -4.44 13.64 14.35
CA SER A 65 -4.84 14.86 15.08
C SER A 65 -3.72 15.89 15.21
N SER A 66 -2.46 15.46 15.18
CA SER A 66 -1.28 16.31 15.24
C SER A 66 -0.28 15.88 14.16
N THR A 67 0.45 16.82 13.58
CA THR A 67 1.56 16.57 12.66
C THR A 67 2.51 17.75 12.74
N CYS A 68 3.81 17.49 12.86
CA CYS A 68 4.79 18.57 12.98
C CYS A 68 4.97 19.36 11.66
N GLY A 69 5.52 20.57 11.78
CA GLY A 69 5.99 21.35 10.63
C GLY A 69 5.12 22.54 10.21
N ARG A 70 4.06 22.85 10.96
CA ARG A 70 3.23 24.06 10.81
C ARG A 70 2.85 24.67 12.18
N PRO A 71 3.62 25.65 12.69
CA PRO A 71 4.85 26.21 12.15
C PRO A 71 6.03 25.23 12.19
N PRO A 72 7.14 25.49 11.47
CA PRO A 72 8.35 24.67 11.58
C PRO A 72 8.82 24.57 13.03
N ALA A 73 8.99 23.34 13.53
CA ALA A 73 9.28 23.05 14.93
C ALA A 73 10.51 22.17 15.07
N ARG A 74 11.34 22.46 16.07
CA ARG A 74 12.53 21.66 16.38
C ARG A 74 12.13 20.47 17.26
N TYR A 75 12.54 19.27 16.86
CA TYR A 75 12.42 18.06 17.67
C TYR A 75 13.80 17.49 17.99
N CYS A 76 13.94 16.79 19.10
CA CYS A 76 15.20 16.20 19.51
C CYS A 76 15.03 14.71 19.80
N VAL A 77 15.97 13.92 19.31
CA VAL A 77 16.04 12.47 19.57
C VAL A 77 17.17 12.24 20.56
N LEU A 78 16.90 11.45 21.58
CA LEU A 78 17.90 10.97 22.53
C LEU A 78 18.45 9.66 21.98
N SER A 79 19.76 9.60 21.77
CA SER A 79 20.47 8.40 21.38
C SER A 79 21.43 8.04 22.51
N GLU A 80 21.31 6.81 23.01
CA GLU A 80 22.25 6.25 23.99
C GLU A 80 23.32 5.46 23.23
N LYS A 81 24.56 5.96 23.24
CA LYS A 81 25.73 5.25 22.70
C LYS A 81 26.70 5.00 23.85
N GLY A 82 26.62 3.81 24.45
CA GLY A 82 27.40 3.50 25.66
C GLY A 82 26.92 4.30 26.87
N GLU A 83 27.84 4.95 27.58
CA GLU A 83 27.52 5.78 28.76
C GLU A 83 27.14 7.24 28.40
N GLU A 84 27.34 7.66 27.15
CA GLU A 84 27.03 9.02 26.72
C GLU A 84 25.61 9.14 26.14
N ARG A 85 24.84 10.08 26.70
CA ARG A 85 23.51 10.46 26.19
C ARG A 85 23.66 11.61 25.20
N LEU A 86 23.58 11.30 23.90
CA LEU A 86 23.64 12.30 22.84
C LEU A 86 22.23 12.80 22.50
N ARG A 87 22.04 14.12 22.53
CA ARG A 87 20.81 14.78 22.11
C ARG A 87 21.00 15.41 20.73
N THR A 88 20.50 14.74 19.70
CA THR A 88 20.52 15.26 18.32
C THR A 88 19.19 15.94 18.03
N CYS A 89 19.22 17.17 17.53
CA CYS A 89 18.00 17.91 17.21
C CYS A 89 17.91 18.22 15.73
N HIS A 90 16.71 18.08 15.19
CA HIS A 90 16.37 18.31 13.80
C HIS A 90 15.19 19.28 13.71
N LEU A 91 15.03 19.89 12.54
CA LEU A 91 13.90 20.77 12.25
C LEU A 91 12.87 20.00 11.44
N CYS A 92 11.63 19.94 11.93
CA CYS A 92 10.51 19.47 11.14
C CYS A 92 9.88 20.67 10.43
N ASN A 93 9.82 20.62 9.10
CA ASN A 93 9.24 21.65 8.26
C ASN A 93 8.33 21.00 7.21
N ALA A 94 7.02 21.29 7.25
CA ALA A 94 6.06 20.71 6.31
C ALA A 94 6.20 21.25 4.89
N SER A 95 6.91 22.37 4.70
CA SER A 95 7.16 22.97 3.39
C SER A 95 8.34 22.32 2.65
N GLU A 96 9.22 21.63 3.37
CA GLU A 96 10.41 20.96 2.81
C GLU A 96 10.20 19.44 2.81
N PRO A 97 10.04 18.77 1.65
CA PRO A 97 9.75 17.33 1.60
C PRO A 97 10.78 16.45 2.33
N ARG A 98 12.05 16.88 2.37
CA ARG A 98 13.13 16.15 3.07
C ARG A 98 13.06 16.20 4.60
N ARG A 99 12.29 17.14 5.14
CA ARG A 99 12.13 17.40 6.59
C ARG A 99 10.67 17.36 7.02
N ALA A 100 9.79 16.98 6.10
CA ALA A 100 8.37 16.82 6.34
C ALA A 100 8.10 15.40 6.84
N HIS A 101 7.17 15.29 7.78
CA HIS A 101 6.76 14.00 8.36
C HIS A 101 5.23 13.83 8.26
N PRO A 102 4.67 13.79 7.04
CA PRO A 102 3.22 13.70 6.83
C PRO A 102 2.65 12.35 7.28
N PRO A 103 1.34 12.26 7.60
CA PRO A 103 0.67 11.00 7.95
C PRO A 103 0.73 9.93 6.85
N ALA A 104 0.97 10.31 5.60
CA ALA A 104 1.15 9.38 4.49
C ALA A 104 2.29 8.37 4.72
N PHE A 105 3.29 8.73 5.53
CA PHE A 105 4.42 7.87 5.90
C PHE A 105 4.05 6.76 6.91
N LEU A 106 2.78 6.64 7.32
CA LEU A 106 2.31 5.54 8.15
C LEU A 106 1.95 4.29 7.33
N THR A 107 1.66 4.48 6.05
CA THR A 107 1.01 3.48 5.19
C THR A 107 1.71 3.33 3.84
N ASP A 108 2.86 3.97 3.66
CA ASP A 108 3.69 3.85 2.47
C ASP A 108 4.52 2.56 2.48
N LEU A 109 5.39 2.42 1.48
CA LEU A 109 6.29 1.28 1.39
C LEU A 109 7.39 1.39 2.45
N ASN A 110 7.31 0.55 3.47
CA ASN A 110 8.32 0.50 4.52
C ASN A 110 9.61 -0.18 4.03
N ASN A 111 10.67 0.59 3.84
CA ASN A 111 12.02 0.09 3.52
C ASN A 111 12.94 0.21 4.75
N PRO A 112 13.46 -0.90 5.31
CA PRO A 112 14.33 -0.87 6.48
C PRO A 112 15.59 -0.01 6.33
N HIS A 113 16.09 0.19 5.11
CA HIS A 113 17.26 1.02 4.83
C HIS A 113 16.96 2.51 4.69
N ASN A 114 15.71 2.87 4.43
CA ASN A 114 15.27 4.25 4.26
C ASN A 114 13.88 4.43 4.87
N LEU A 115 13.86 4.59 6.20
CA LEU A 115 12.64 4.69 6.97
C LEU A 115 11.99 6.06 6.78
N THR A 116 10.71 6.02 6.41
CA THR A 116 9.79 7.15 6.44
C THR A 116 8.98 7.07 7.72
N CYS A 117 8.83 8.20 8.41
CA CYS A 117 8.13 8.25 9.69
C CYS A 117 7.23 9.48 9.74
N TRP A 118 5.98 9.29 10.14
CA TRP A 118 5.14 10.39 10.62
C TRP A 118 5.59 10.81 12.03
N GLN A 119 5.46 12.11 12.33
CA GLN A 119 5.87 12.68 13.60
C GLN A 119 4.81 13.69 14.07
N SER A 120 4.37 13.54 15.32
CA SER A 120 3.51 14.53 15.97
C SER A 120 4.29 15.79 16.34
N GLU A 121 3.57 16.87 16.63
CA GLU A 121 4.19 18.07 17.18
C GLU A 121 4.77 17.80 18.59
N SER A 122 5.82 18.55 18.95
CA SER A 122 6.51 18.40 20.24
C SER A 122 5.79 19.22 21.31
N PHE A 123 4.98 18.57 22.13
CA PHE A 123 4.21 19.22 23.19
C PHE A 123 4.95 19.13 24.54
N VAL A 124 5.22 20.28 25.15
CA VAL A 124 5.90 20.43 26.46
C VAL A 124 4.88 20.53 27.61
N GLN A 125 3.57 20.55 27.32
CA GLN A 125 2.50 20.76 28.30
C GLN A 125 1.59 19.51 28.37
N HIS A 126 1.21 19.14 29.60
CA HIS A 126 0.46 17.94 30.06
C HIS A 126 -0.87 17.63 29.31
N PRO A 127 -1.42 16.41 29.48
CA PRO A 127 -1.54 15.40 28.43
C PRO A 127 -2.50 15.76 27.29
N HIS A 128 -1.97 15.74 26.07
CA HIS A 128 -2.80 15.70 24.86
C HIS A 128 -2.68 14.33 24.20
N ASN A 129 -3.84 13.75 23.90
CA ASN A 129 -3.91 12.48 23.16
C ASN A 129 -3.73 12.77 21.68
N VAL A 130 -2.76 12.08 21.07
CA VAL A 130 -2.61 12.07 19.61
C VAL A 130 -3.39 10.89 19.06
N THR A 131 -4.28 11.14 18.11
CA THR A 131 -5.12 10.12 17.50
C THR A 131 -4.75 9.92 16.04
N LEU A 132 -4.68 8.65 15.64
CA LEU A 132 -4.50 8.23 14.26
C LEU A 132 -5.76 7.46 13.87
N THR A 133 -6.46 7.93 12.83
CA THR A 133 -7.71 7.32 12.36
C THR A 133 -7.55 6.86 10.92
N LEU A 134 -7.69 5.56 10.70
CA LEU A 134 -7.65 4.92 9.39
C LEU A 134 -9.04 4.42 9.01
N ALA A 135 -9.55 4.90 7.88
CA ALA A 135 -10.82 4.45 7.33
C ALA A 135 -10.60 3.39 6.23
N LEU A 136 -10.95 2.14 6.51
CA LEU A 136 -10.77 1.03 5.56
C LEU A 136 -11.78 1.08 4.40
N GLY A 137 -12.97 1.63 4.63
CA GLY A 137 -14.05 1.75 3.64
C GLY A 137 -14.89 0.48 3.42
N LYS A 138 -14.48 -0.66 4.00
CA LYS A 138 -15.21 -1.93 4.02
C LYS A 138 -14.99 -2.62 5.37
N LYS A 139 -15.84 -3.59 5.71
CA LYS A 139 -15.63 -4.46 6.87
C LYS A 139 -14.52 -5.48 6.58
N PHE A 140 -13.56 -5.58 7.51
CA PHE A 140 -12.46 -6.55 7.46
C PHE A 140 -12.46 -7.40 8.73
N GLU A 141 -12.11 -8.68 8.57
CA GLU A 141 -11.73 -9.53 9.69
C GLU A 141 -10.24 -9.28 9.99
N VAL A 142 -9.98 -8.40 10.96
CA VAL A 142 -8.61 -7.97 11.28
C VAL A 142 -7.92 -9.00 12.16
N THR A 143 -6.82 -9.60 11.66
CA THR A 143 -6.00 -10.53 12.43
C THR A 143 -5.06 -9.82 13.40
N TYR A 144 -4.40 -8.74 12.97
CA TYR A 144 -3.50 -7.96 13.81
C TYR A 144 -3.46 -6.48 13.40
N VAL A 145 -3.04 -5.64 14.34
CA VAL A 145 -2.67 -4.24 14.10
C VAL A 145 -1.24 -4.08 14.62
N SER A 146 -0.31 -3.66 13.76
CA SER A 146 1.09 -3.47 14.10
C SER A 146 1.51 -2.02 13.85
N LEU A 147 2.28 -1.46 14.78
CA LEU A 147 2.86 -0.12 14.65
C LEU A 147 4.37 -0.22 14.87
N GLN A 148 5.14 0.40 13.98
CA GLN A 148 6.58 0.56 14.13
C GLN A 148 6.88 2.02 14.49
N PHE A 149 7.55 2.23 15.61
CA PHE A 149 7.85 3.57 16.11
C PHE A 149 9.29 3.97 15.76
N CYS A 150 9.45 5.21 15.29
CA CYS A 150 10.76 5.84 15.12
C CYS A 150 11.20 6.57 16.40
N SER A 151 10.24 6.93 17.25
CA SER A 151 10.46 7.38 18.63
C SER A 151 10.42 6.21 19.62
N PRO A 152 10.77 6.42 20.89
CA PRO A 152 10.39 5.49 21.95
C PRO A 152 8.87 5.23 21.94
N ARG A 153 8.49 4.01 22.32
CA ARG A 153 7.08 3.61 22.44
C ARG A 153 6.39 4.47 23.51
N PRO A 154 5.12 4.85 23.31
CA PRO A 154 4.37 5.61 24.32
C PRO A 154 4.21 4.80 25.61
N GLU A 155 4.17 5.48 26.76
CA GLU A 155 3.90 4.83 28.05
C GLU A 155 2.49 4.22 28.06
N SER A 156 1.53 4.91 27.45
CA SER A 156 0.14 4.48 27.35
C SER A 156 -0.42 4.73 25.95
N MET A 157 -1.11 3.74 25.39
CA MET A 157 -1.81 3.83 24.11
C MET A 157 -3.05 2.93 24.09
N ALA A 158 -4.05 3.33 23.30
CA ALA A 158 -5.29 2.59 23.12
C ALA A 158 -5.62 2.45 21.64
N ILE A 159 -6.12 1.28 21.25
CA ILE A 159 -6.58 0.97 19.90
C ILE A 159 -8.08 0.79 19.97
N TYR A 160 -8.80 1.55 19.16
CA TYR A 160 -10.25 1.45 19.00
C TYR A 160 -10.58 0.97 17.59
N LYS A 161 -11.72 0.31 17.43
CA LYS A 161 -12.27 -0.07 16.13
C LYS A 161 -13.71 0.37 15.99
N SER A 162 -14.16 0.56 14.76
CA SER A 162 -15.53 0.88 14.42
C SER A 162 -16.07 -0.15 13.44
N MET A 163 -17.30 -0.60 13.68
CA MET A 163 -18.00 -1.56 12.81
C MET A 163 -19.09 -0.90 11.94
N ASP A 164 -19.26 0.42 12.10
CA ASP A 164 -20.34 1.24 11.51
C ASP A 164 -19.80 2.48 10.77
N TYR A 165 -18.59 2.36 10.22
CA TYR A 165 -17.93 3.39 9.39
C TYR A 165 -17.60 4.69 10.16
N GLY A 166 -17.23 4.58 11.43
CA GLY A 166 -16.73 5.68 12.25
C GLY A 166 -17.80 6.40 13.08
N ARG A 167 -19.03 5.87 13.18
CA ARG A 167 -20.10 6.46 13.99
C ARG A 167 -19.95 6.09 15.47
N SER A 168 -19.62 4.84 15.76
CA SER A 168 -19.31 4.36 17.09
C SER A 168 -17.94 3.70 17.13
N TRP A 169 -17.29 3.80 18.29
CA TRP A 169 -15.96 3.28 18.54
C TRP A 169 -16.00 2.35 19.74
N VAL A 170 -15.54 1.12 19.56
CA VAL A 170 -15.39 0.14 20.62
C VAL A 170 -13.91 -0.10 20.90
N PRO A 171 -13.51 -0.27 22.17
CA PRO A 171 -12.12 -0.55 22.50
C PRO A 171 -11.71 -1.91 21.92
N PHE A 172 -10.52 -1.97 21.34
CA PHE A 172 -9.92 -3.19 20.82
C PHE A 172 -8.78 -3.66 21.71
N GLN A 173 -7.83 -2.78 22.04
CA GLN A 173 -6.68 -3.12 22.87
C GLN A 173 -6.18 -1.90 23.64
N PHE A 174 -5.74 -2.11 24.88
CA PHE A 174 -5.07 -1.11 25.71
C PHE A 174 -3.66 -1.56 26.04
N TYR A 175 -2.73 -0.60 26.08
CA TYR A 175 -1.36 -0.79 26.54
C TYR A 175 -1.03 0.35 27.50
N SER A 176 -0.68 0.04 28.74
CA SER A 176 -0.26 1.04 29.74
C SER A 176 0.52 0.36 30.86
N THR A 177 1.43 1.09 31.50
CA THR A 177 2.06 0.70 32.77
C THR A 177 1.08 0.80 33.95
N GLN A 178 0.06 1.64 33.83
CA GLN A 178 -0.89 1.99 34.90
C GLN A 178 -2.35 1.81 34.46
N CYS A 179 -2.69 0.65 33.88
CA CYS A 179 -4.03 0.37 33.30
C CYS A 179 -5.23 0.66 34.23
N ARG A 180 -5.06 0.61 35.56
CA ARG A 180 -6.15 0.86 36.53
C ARG A 180 -6.38 2.35 36.84
N LYS A 181 -5.39 3.21 36.56
CA LYS A 181 -5.45 4.65 36.86
C LYS A 181 -5.79 5.49 35.63
N MET A 182 -5.91 4.85 34.48
CA MET A 182 -6.19 5.46 33.19
C MET A 182 -7.67 5.39 32.86
#